data_AF-A0A8T7GJG0-F1
#
_entry.id   AF-A0A8T7GJG0-F1
#
_cell.length_a   1.000
_cell.length_b   1.000
_cell.length_c   1.000
_cell.angle_alpha   90.00
_cell.angle_beta   90.00
_cell.angle_gamma   90.00
#
_symmetry.space_group_name_H-M   'P 1'
#
loop_
_entity.id
_entity.type
_entity.pdbx_description
1 polymer ?
#
loop_
_entity_poly.entity_id
_entity_poly.type
_entity_poly.pdbx_seq_one_letter_code
_entity_poly.pdbx_strand_id
1 'polypeptide(L)'
;MTKQRNLTVKSHLFLPSRKKIWTVVGNNEYWLDVHLKYCSCRYFYYKSLMNAKMCSHLEKITKAIEQNEYEEVEFSDQNYDMFVTSLLKDILNSNF
;
A
#
# COMPACT_ATOMS: atom_id res chain seq x y z
N MET A 1 18.48 20.15 0.96
CA MET A 1 17.00 20.10 0.92
C MET A 1 16.60 18.74 0.37
N THR A 2 16.14 17.83 1.22
CA THR A 2 15.78 16.46 0.83
C THR A 2 14.51 16.50 -0.01
N LYS A 3 14.59 16.06 -1.27
CA LYS A 3 13.46 16.01 -2.20
C LYS A 3 12.39 15.08 -1.61
N GLN A 4 11.30 15.67 -1.10
CA GLN A 4 10.20 14.91 -0.55
C GLN A 4 9.54 14.14 -1.70
N ARG A 5 9.64 12.80 -1.66
CA ARG A 5 8.91 11.94 -2.61
C ARG A 5 7.44 12.05 -2.27
N ASN A 6 6.63 12.46 -3.24
CA ASN A 6 5.18 12.46 -3.09
C ASN A 6 4.70 11.00 -3.08
N LEU A 7 4.19 10.58 -1.93
CA LEU A 7 3.55 9.28 -1.73
C LEU A 7 2.05 9.51 -1.58
N THR A 8 1.27 8.87 -2.44
CA THR A 8 -0.20 8.93 -2.41
C THR A 8 -0.73 7.66 -1.76
N VAL A 9 -1.66 7.80 -0.82
CA VAL A 9 -2.32 6.66 -0.16
C VAL A 9 -3.67 6.43 -0.82
N LYS A 10 -3.96 5.18 -1.20
CA LYS A 10 -5.23 4.79 -1.82
C LYS A 10 -5.95 3.69 -1.02
N SER A 11 -7.25 3.88 -0.84
CA SER A 11 -8.22 2.91 -0.32
C SER A 11 -9.03 2.36 -1.50
N HIS A 12 -8.85 1.10 -1.86
CA HIS A 12 -9.65 0.44 -2.90
C HIS A 12 -10.78 -0.33 -2.24
N LEU A 13 -11.99 0.24 -2.24
CA LEU A 13 -13.19 -0.32 -1.61
C LEU A 13 -14.00 -1.12 -2.62
N PHE A 14 -14.22 -2.39 -2.34
CA PHE A 14 -15.02 -3.28 -3.19
C PHE A 14 -16.42 -3.47 -2.60
N LEU A 15 -17.44 -3.24 -3.41
CA LEU A 15 -18.84 -3.35 -3.02
C LEU A 15 -19.55 -4.51 -3.77
N PRO A 16 -20.48 -5.23 -3.12
CA PRO A 16 -21.02 -4.96 -1.79
C PRO A 16 -20.24 -5.56 -0.61
N SER A 17 -19.21 -6.38 -0.84
CA SER A 17 -18.50 -7.10 0.24
C SER A 17 -17.81 -6.20 1.28
N ARG A 18 -17.57 -4.93 0.94
CA ARG A 18 -16.78 -3.97 1.73
C ARG A 18 -15.33 -4.43 1.96
N LYS A 19 -14.80 -5.31 1.10
CA LYS A 19 -13.35 -5.59 1.10
C LYS A 19 -12.61 -4.29 0.80
N LYS A 20 -11.52 -4.06 1.51
CA LYS A 20 -10.68 -2.87 1.35
C LYS A 20 -9.24 -3.30 1.14
N ILE A 21 -8.62 -2.81 0.09
CA ILE A 21 -7.18 -2.99 -0.16
C ILE A 21 -6.51 -1.62 -0.06
N TRP A 22 -5.41 -1.56 0.67
CA TRP A 22 -4.62 -0.35 0.79
C TRP A 22 -3.39 -0.40 -0.09
N THR A 23 -3.14 0.69 -0.83
CA THR A 23 -1.88 0.88 -1.54
C THR A 23 -1.24 2.23 -1.24
N VAL A 24 0.08 2.27 -1.34
CA VAL A 24 0.86 3.53 -1.37
C VAL A 24 1.53 3.61 -2.73
N VAL A 25 1.24 4.67 -3.47
CA VAL A 25 1.79 4.93 -4.80
C VAL A 25 2.94 5.92 -4.66
N GLY A 26 4.13 5.53 -5.11
CA GLY A 26 5.30 6.37 -5.26
C GLY A 26 5.93 6.15 -6.63
N ASN A 27 7.20 5.73 -6.66
CA ASN A 27 7.83 5.27 -7.91
C ASN A 27 7.25 3.92 -8.40
N ASN A 28 6.79 3.09 -7.46
CA ASN A 28 6.04 1.87 -7.71
C ASN A 28 4.77 1.92 -6.84
N GLU A 29 3.85 1.00 -7.07
CA GLU A 29 2.72 0.76 -6.17
C GLU A 29 3.06 -0.33 -5.16
N TYR A 30 2.79 -0.05 -3.89
CA TYR A 30 3.04 -0.98 -2.79
C TYR A 30 1.71 -1.36 -2.16
N TRP A 31 1.52 -2.65 -1.89
CA TRP A 31 0.42 -3.15 -1.08
C TRP A 31 0.79 -3.11 0.40
N LEU A 32 -0.16 -2.73 1.25
CA LEU A 32 0.01 -2.65 2.69
C LEU A 32 -1.15 -3.30 3.43
N ASP A 33 -0.82 -3.90 4.57
CA ASP A 33 -1.80 -4.28 5.59
C ASP A 33 -1.48 -3.51 6.87
N VAL A 34 -2.39 -2.62 7.26
CA VAL A 34 -2.20 -1.69 8.38
C VAL A 34 -2.25 -2.43 9.71
N HIS A 35 -3.09 -3.46 9.83
CA HIS A 35 -3.24 -4.24 11.06
C HIS A 35 -2.02 -5.11 11.31
N LEU A 36 -1.51 -5.75 10.26
CA LEU A 36 -0.29 -6.56 10.30
C LEU A 36 0.99 -5.70 10.26
N LYS A 37 0.85 -4.37 10.10
CA LYS A 37 1.96 -3.43 9.87
C LYS A 37 2.89 -3.92 8.75
N TYR A 38 2.32 -4.47 7.69
CA TYR A 38 3.01 -5.06 6.57
C TYR A 38 3.07 -4.09 5.37
N CYS A 39 4.19 -4.12 4.64
CA CYS A 39 4.33 -3.44 3.36
C CYS A 39 5.08 -4.34 2.39
N SER A 40 4.63 -4.39 1.13
CA SER A 40 5.26 -5.18 0.07
C SER A 40 6.62 -4.65 -0.40
N CYS A 41 7.09 -3.50 0.13
CA CYS A 41 8.38 -2.96 -0.26
C CYS A 41 9.55 -3.81 0.30
N ARG A 42 10.66 -3.90 -0.44
CA ARG A 42 11.84 -4.67 0.00
C ARG A 42 12.39 -4.24 1.36
N TYR A 43 12.36 -2.94 1.64
CA TYR A 43 12.86 -2.39 2.88
C TYR A 43 12.13 -2.95 4.11
N PHE A 44 10.85 -3.33 4.00
CA PHE A 44 10.12 -3.97 5.08
C PHE A 44 10.78 -5.30 5.48
N TYR A 45 11.05 -6.17 4.50
CA TYR A 45 11.69 -7.46 4.74
C TYR A 45 13.08 -7.32 5.36
N TYR A 46 13.95 -6.46 4.79
CA TYR A 46 15.29 -6.25 5.33
C TYR A 46 15.29 -5.71 6.77
N LYS A 47 14.35 -4.80 7.10
CA LYS A 47 14.32 -4.18 8.43
C LYS A 47 13.62 -5.01 9.49
N SER A 48 12.65 -5.84 9.11
CA SER A 48 12.01 -6.80 10.02
C SER A 48 13.03 -7.75 10.66
N LEU A 49 14.11 -8.07 9.94
CA LEU A 49 15.22 -8.89 10.43
C LEU A 49 16.19 -8.16 11.37
N MET A 50 16.18 -6.82 11.39
CA MET A 50 17.16 -5.99 12.11
C MET A 50 16.55 -5.15 13.24
N ASN A 51 15.30 -5.39 13.65
CA ASN A 51 14.56 -4.56 14.63
C ASN A 51 14.65 -3.04 14.35
N ALA A 52 14.67 -2.67 13.07
CA ALA A 52 14.87 -1.29 12.65
C ALA A 52 13.54 -0.53 12.47
N LYS A 53 13.63 0.81 12.35
CA LYS A 53 12.46 1.70 12.12
C LYS A 53 11.59 1.23 10.94
N MET A 54 10.28 1.47 11.06
CA MET A 54 9.27 1.20 10.02
C MET A 54 9.66 1.79 8.66
N CYS A 55 9.17 1.20 7.57
CA CYS A 55 9.37 1.79 6.25
C CYS A 55 8.54 3.07 6.09
N SER A 56 9.00 4.01 5.27
CA SER A 56 8.31 5.28 5.04
C SER A 56 6.89 5.13 4.49
N HIS A 57 6.58 4.00 3.83
CA HIS A 57 5.22 3.72 3.34
C HIS A 57 4.25 3.42 4.49
N LEU A 58 4.69 2.61 5.47
CA LEU A 58 3.91 2.35 6.69
C LEU A 58 3.71 3.62 7.50
N GLU A 59 4.75 4.45 7.64
CA GLU A 59 4.63 5.76 8.30
C GLU A 59 3.62 6.68 7.58
N LYS A 60 3.62 6.68 6.24
CA LYS A 60 2.71 7.51 5.44
C LYS A 60 1.26 7.04 5.55
N ILE A 61 0.98 5.74 5.45
CA ILE A 61 -0.40 5.23 5.54
C ILE A 61 -0.98 5.41 6.93
N THR A 62 -0.20 5.21 8.00
CA THR A 62 -0.66 5.44 9.37
C THR A 62 -1.12 6.88 9.55
N LYS A 63 -0.30 7.85 9.14
CA LYS A 63 -0.65 9.28 9.19
C LYS A 63 -1.86 9.62 8.32
N ALA A 64 -1.90 9.09 7.09
CA ALA A 64 -3.00 9.33 6.17
C ALA A 64 -4.34 8.82 6.71
N ILE A 65 -4.36 7.66 7.39
CA ILE A 65 -5.58 7.13 8.01
C ILE A 65 -5.97 7.99 9.22
N GLU A 66 -5.03 8.36 10.08
CA GLU A 66 -5.27 9.22 11.25
C GLU A 66 -5.82 10.60 10.84
N GLN A 67 -5.36 11.14 9.70
CA GLN A 67 -5.73 12.46 9.20
C GLN A 67 -6.86 12.42 8.17
N ASN A 68 -7.34 11.23 7.79
CA ASN A 68 -8.28 11.01 6.69
C ASN A 68 -7.81 11.62 5.35
N GLU A 69 -6.50 11.55 5.08
CA GLU A 69 -5.82 12.08 3.89
C GLU A 69 -5.42 10.96 2.92
N TYR A 70 -6.40 10.32 2.32
CA TYR A 70 -6.21 9.30 1.29
C TYR A 70 -7.27 9.41 0.20
N GLU A 71 -6.94 8.90 -0.99
CA GLU A 71 -7.89 8.77 -2.09
C GLU A 71 -8.67 7.47 -1.90
N GLU A 72 -10.00 7.52 -1.87
CA GLU A 72 -10.83 6.33 -1.93
C GLU A 72 -11.33 6.10 -3.36
N VAL A 73 -11.19 4.86 -3.82
CA VAL A 73 -11.63 4.42 -5.15
C VAL A 73 -12.56 3.23 -4.93
N GLU A 74 -13.78 3.35 -5.43
CA GLU A 74 -14.78 2.29 -5.34
C GLU A 74 -14.74 1.37 -6.56
N PHE A 75 -14.86 0.08 -6.32
CA PHE A 75 -14.91 -0.98 -7.32
C PHE A 75 -16.09 -1.91 -7.07
N SER A 76 -16.56 -2.59 -8.12
CA SER A 76 -17.42 -3.76 -7.94
C SER A 76 -16.60 -4.94 -7.43
N ASP A 77 -17.20 -5.78 -6.58
CA ASP A 77 -16.62 -7.07 -6.18
C ASP A 77 -16.23 -7.95 -7.39
N GLN A 78 -16.91 -7.78 -8.54
CA GLN A 78 -16.56 -8.49 -9.78
C GLN A 78 -15.15 -8.15 -10.28
N ASN A 79 -14.60 -6.99 -9.89
CA ASN A 79 -13.25 -6.57 -10.25
C ASN A 79 -12.19 -7.02 -9.25
N TYR A 80 -12.56 -7.64 -8.13
CA TYR A 80 -11.63 -7.97 -7.04
C TYR A 80 -10.49 -8.87 -7.50
N ASP A 81 -10.79 -10.00 -8.14
CA ASP A 81 -9.78 -10.99 -8.53
C ASP A 81 -8.81 -10.42 -9.58
N MET A 82 -9.35 -9.67 -10.56
CA MET A 82 -8.56 -9.00 -11.58
C MET A 82 -7.65 -7.94 -10.97
N PHE A 83 -8.19 -7.12 -10.05
CA PHE A 83 -7.42 -6.08 -9.37
C PHE A 83 -6.26 -6.69 -8.56
N VAL A 84 -6.55 -7.69 -7.71
CA VAL A 84 -5.54 -8.36 -6.89
C VAL A 84 -4.47 -9.01 -7.77
N THR A 85 -4.88 -9.68 -8.85
CA THR A 85 -3.95 -10.32 -9.78
C THR A 85 -3.01 -9.30 -10.43
N SER A 86 -3.53 -8.16 -10.89
CA SER A 86 -2.72 -7.09 -11.49
C SER A 86 -1.78 -6.46 -10.46
N LEU A 87 -2.29 -6.14 -9.27
CA LEU A 87 -1.48 -5.59 -8.18
C LEU A 87 -0.32 -6.53 -7.80
N LEU A 88 -0.59 -7.83 -7.66
CA LEU A 88 0.45 -8.82 -7.36
C LEU A 88 1.47 -8.92 -8.50
N LYS A 89 1.03 -8.91 -9.76
CA LYS A 89 1.94 -8.88 -10.92
C LYS A 89 2.84 -7.66 -10.88
N ASP A 90 2.31 -6.48 -10.59
CA ASP A 90 3.09 -5.24 -10.51
C ASP A 90 4.11 -5.29 -9.38
N ILE A 91 3.71 -5.80 -8.21
CA ILE A 91 4.62 -6.00 -7.07
C ILE A 91 5.75 -6.97 -7.41
N LEU A 92 5.46 -8.09 -8.09
CA LEU A 92 6.44 -9.09 -8.47
C LEU A 92 7.36 -8.63 -9.60
N ASN A 93 6.84 -7.85 -10.55
CA ASN A 93 7.57 -7.32 -11.71
C ASN A 93 8.36 -6.05 -11.40
N SER A 94 8.14 -5.44 -10.24
CA SER A 94 8.97 -4.34 -9.74
C SER A 94 10.37 -4.89 -9.39
N ASN A 95 11.21 -5.10 -10.41
CA ASN A 95 12.56 -5.71 -10.44
C ASN A 95 13.29 -5.85 -9.10
N PHE A 96 13.44 -7.10 -8.61
CA PHE A 96 14.30 -7.54 -7.49
C PHE A 96 15.70 -6.94 -7.48
#